data_AF-A0A7J6PCZ0-F1
#
_entry.id   AF-A0A7J6PCZ0-F1
#
_cell.length_a   1.000
_cell.length_b   1.000
_cell.length_c   1.000
_cell.angle_alpha   90.00
_cell.angle_beta   90.00
_cell.angle_gamma   90.00
#
_symmetry.space_group_name_H-M   'P 1'
#
loop_
_entity.id
_entity.type
_entity.pdbx_description
1 polymer ?
#
loop_
_entity_poly.entity_id
_entity_poly.type
_entity_poly.pdbx_seq_one_letter_code
_entity_poly.pdbx_strand_id
1 'polypeptide(L)'
;MTSPGPREHRSADGTLRRFNMKLMQWEVVVENSENTPGKSDAPLLALPGKQYPLKFDGSDFHINGKFVRLPNGAASRRDPQDQQDADTADSVWDSSVVLAKLLENNPDLVRGKRVLELGSGTGLGGISAALCGAQEVVLTDLPYAMPLLRKSIELNGVADRVKAEVLDWANPPVGHLGSARFPIPYSVWRFR
;
A
#
# COMPACT_ATOMS: atom_id res chain seq x y z
N MET A 1 -10.85 -16.84 -25.10
CA MET A 1 -10.04 -16.13 -24.09
C MET A 1 -9.84 -14.72 -24.58
N THR A 2 -10.53 -13.74 -24.01
CA THR A 2 -10.33 -12.32 -24.35
C THR A 2 -9.26 -11.79 -23.40
N SER A 3 -8.10 -11.38 -23.93
CA SER A 3 -7.11 -10.65 -23.14
C SER A 3 -7.78 -9.47 -22.44
N PRO A 4 -7.46 -9.18 -21.17
CA PRO A 4 -7.97 -7.96 -20.53
C PRO A 4 -7.58 -6.77 -21.41
N GLY A 5 -8.55 -5.87 -21.64
CA GLY A 5 -8.33 -4.66 -22.42
C GLY A 5 -7.22 -3.78 -21.82
N PRO A 6 -6.71 -2.80 -22.57
CA PRO A 6 -5.70 -1.88 -22.07
C PRO A 6 -6.20 -1.18 -20.79
N ARG A 7 -5.35 -1.09 -19.77
CA ARG A 7 -5.66 -0.32 -18.55
C ARG A 7 -5.55 1.16 -18.88
N GLU A 8 -6.64 1.88 -18.71
CA GLU A 8 -6.74 3.32 -19.01
C GLU A 8 -7.26 4.07 -17.78
N HIS A 9 -6.71 5.25 -17.54
CA HIS A 9 -7.15 6.18 -16.49
C HIS A 9 -7.41 7.54 -17.14
N ARG A 10 -8.60 8.10 -16.89
CA ARG A 10 -8.94 9.46 -17.31
C ARG A 10 -8.97 10.36 -16.09
N SER A 11 -8.09 11.34 -16.07
CA SER A 11 -8.02 12.38 -15.05
C SER A 11 -9.21 13.33 -15.17
N ALA A 12 -9.48 14.11 -14.11
CA ALA A 12 -10.61 15.05 -14.07
C ALA A 12 -10.50 16.21 -15.10
N ASP A 13 -9.29 16.51 -15.55
CA ASP A 13 -8.97 17.45 -16.64
C ASP A 13 -9.20 16.85 -18.05
N GLY A 14 -9.59 15.56 -18.12
CA GLY A 14 -9.79 14.83 -19.35
C GLY A 14 -8.54 14.15 -19.90
N THR A 15 -7.36 14.31 -19.27
CA THR A 15 -6.10 13.68 -19.68
C THR A 15 -6.24 12.16 -19.62
N LEU A 16 -5.95 11.47 -20.73
CA LEU A 16 -6.02 10.01 -20.83
C LEU A 16 -4.62 9.43 -20.68
N ARG A 17 -4.44 8.57 -19.68
CA ARG A 17 -3.22 7.79 -19.47
C ARG A 17 -3.49 6.32 -19.74
N ARG A 18 -2.55 5.62 -20.39
CA ARG A 18 -2.61 4.17 -20.61
C ARG A 18 -1.41 3.50 -19.97
N PHE A 19 -1.64 2.41 -19.27
CA PHE A 19 -0.59 1.68 -18.59
C PHE A 19 0.19 0.79 -19.58
N ASN A 20 1.48 1.03 -19.71
CA ASN A 20 2.38 0.21 -20.52
C ASN A 20 2.84 -1.00 -19.71
N MET A 21 2.25 -2.17 -19.97
CA MET A 21 2.56 -3.43 -19.29
C MET A 21 4.01 -3.91 -19.45
N LYS A 22 4.74 -3.47 -20.48
CA LYS A 22 6.15 -3.87 -20.68
C LYS A 22 7.10 -3.05 -19.82
N LEU A 23 6.78 -1.77 -19.66
CA LEU A 23 7.62 -0.82 -18.95
C LEU A 23 7.13 -0.57 -17.52
N MET A 24 5.96 -1.09 -17.16
CA MET A 24 5.32 -0.94 -15.84
C MET A 24 5.16 0.53 -15.45
N GLN A 25 4.71 1.36 -16.39
CA GLN A 25 4.54 2.82 -16.21
C GLN A 25 3.32 3.33 -16.99
N TRP A 26 2.75 4.46 -16.55
CA TRP A 26 1.70 5.17 -17.27
C TRP A 26 2.26 6.10 -18.34
N GLU A 27 1.69 6.04 -19.54
CA GLU A 27 2.00 6.95 -20.64
C GLU A 27 0.79 7.84 -20.92
N VAL A 28 1.02 9.14 -21.12
CA VAL A 28 -0.03 10.07 -21.56
C VAL A 28 -0.35 9.78 -23.02
N VAL A 29 -1.61 9.43 -23.30
CA VAL A 29 -2.12 9.13 -24.64
C VAL A 29 -2.85 10.32 -25.24
N VAL A 30 -3.55 11.08 -24.39
CA VAL A 30 -4.24 12.32 -24.78
C VAL A 30 -4.01 13.35 -23.68
N GLU A 31 -3.40 14.46 -24.06
CA GLU A 31 -3.20 15.65 -23.21
C GLU A 31 -4.27 16.68 -23.60
N ASN A 32 -5.05 17.16 -22.63
CA ASN A 32 -6.13 18.10 -22.89
C ASN A 32 -5.65 19.52 -22.55
N SER A 33 -5.60 20.41 -23.54
CA SER A 33 -5.09 21.79 -23.39
C SER A 33 -6.13 22.80 -22.86
N GLU A 34 -7.39 22.40 -22.71
CA GLU A 34 -8.49 23.28 -22.30
C GLU A 34 -8.82 23.10 -20.82
N ASN A 35 -8.08 23.82 -19.97
CA ASN A 35 -8.34 23.90 -18.55
C ASN A 35 -9.53 24.82 -18.26
N THR A 36 -10.76 24.29 -18.37
CA THR A 36 -11.95 24.94 -17.80
C THR A 36 -12.51 24.04 -16.71
N PRO A 37 -12.30 24.35 -15.41
CA PRO A 37 -12.84 23.52 -14.35
C PRO A 37 -14.36 23.64 -14.37
N GLY A 38 -15.04 22.62 -14.88
CA GLY A 38 -16.47 22.44 -14.68
C GLY A 38 -16.73 22.27 -13.19
N LYS A 39 -17.25 23.30 -12.52
CA LYS A 39 -17.78 23.18 -11.17
C LYS A 39 -18.98 22.25 -11.22
N SER A 40 -18.76 20.98 -10.91
CA SER A 40 -19.83 20.04 -10.61
C SER A 40 -20.47 20.44 -9.28
N ASP A 41 -21.79 20.68 -9.28
CA ASP A 41 -22.60 20.93 -8.07
C ASP A 41 -22.83 19.66 -7.22
N ALA A 42 -22.26 18.51 -7.63
CA ALA A 42 -22.31 17.31 -6.80
C ALA A 42 -21.51 17.53 -5.50
N PRO A 43 -21.99 17.02 -4.35
CA PRO A 43 -21.24 17.10 -3.10
C PRO A 43 -19.87 16.47 -3.28
N LEU A 44 -18.81 17.21 -2.92
CA LEU A 44 -17.45 16.71 -2.94
C LEU A 44 -17.32 15.62 -1.87
N LEU A 45 -17.40 14.36 -2.28
CA LEU A 45 -17.18 13.18 -1.43
C LEU A 45 -15.70 12.88 -1.25
N ALA A 46 -14.91 13.91 -0.91
CA ALA A 46 -13.48 13.78 -0.64
C ALA A 46 -13.21 13.92 0.86
N LEU A 47 -12.33 13.07 1.39
CA LEU A 47 -11.77 13.31 2.71
C LEU A 47 -10.92 14.58 2.69
N PRO A 48 -10.86 15.36 3.78
CA PRO A 48 -10.15 16.65 3.85
C PRO A 48 -8.60 16.56 3.76
N GLY A 49 -8.06 15.49 3.16
CA GLY A 49 -6.63 15.20 3.09
C GLY A 49 -6.13 14.38 4.26
N LYS A 50 -4.80 14.27 4.37
CA LYS A 50 -4.10 13.53 5.43
C LYS A 50 -4.48 14.08 6.80
N GLN A 51 -5.12 13.26 7.62
CA GLN A 51 -5.60 13.62 8.95
C GLN A 51 -4.53 13.44 10.04
N TYR A 52 -3.53 12.58 9.80
CA TYR A 52 -2.46 12.31 10.77
C TYR A 52 -1.11 12.85 10.28
N PRO A 53 -0.65 14.03 10.76
CA PRO A 53 0.63 14.62 10.36
C PRO A 53 1.81 13.98 11.12
N LEU A 54 1.87 12.65 11.12
CA LEU A 54 2.96 11.88 11.72
C LEU A 54 4.20 11.90 10.83
N LYS A 55 5.35 11.57 11.40
CA LYS A 55 6.70 11.59 10.81
C LYS A 55 7.30 10.20 10.73
N PHE A 56 7.06 9.31 11.71
CA PHE A 56 7.67 7.98 11.78
C PHE A 56 9.21 8.00 11.75
N ASP A 57 9.81 9.05 12.31
CA ASP A 57 11.28 9.17 12.52
C ASP A 57 11.73 8.54 13.85
N GLY A 58 10.79 7.93 14.57
CA GLY A 58 10.96 7.37 15.90
C GLY A 58 10.68 8.34 17.04
N SER A 59 9.98 9.46 16.80
CA SER A 59 9.62 10.43 17.85
C SER A 59 8.13 10.52 18.19
N ASP A 60 7.23 10.10 17.29
CA ASP A 60 5.81 10.48 17.38
C ASP A 60 4.79 9.34 17.26
N PHE A 61 5.16 8.22 16.65
CA PHE A 61 4.30 7.05 16.53
C PHE A 61 4.91 5.82 17.19
N HIS A 62 4.14 5.15 18.04
CA HIS A 62 4.56 3.93 18.72
C HIS A 62 3.45 2.87 18.71
N ILE A 63 3.86 1.61 18.86
CA ILE A 63 2.99 0.46 19.13
C ILE A 63 3.54 -0.27 20.36
N ASN A 64 2.71 -0.45 21.38
CA ASN A 64 3.08 -1.07 22.67
C ASN A 64 4.35 -0.45 23.27
N GLY A 65 4.45 0.88 23.22
CA GLY A 65 5.60 1.65 23.73
C GLY A 65 6.87 1.59 22.88
N LYS A 66 6.87 0.87 21.75
CA LYS A 66 8.00 0.84 20.79
C LYS A 66 7.74 1.82 19.66
N PHE A 67 8.67 2.75 19.45
CA PHE A 67 8.59 3.68 18.33
C PHE A 67 8.70 2.95 16.99
N VAL A 68 7.79 3.29 16.07
CA VAL A 68 7.81 2.76 14.70
C VAL A 68 8.58 3.74 13.81
N ARG A 69 9.52 3.20 13.04
CA ARG A 69 10.37 3.95 12.11
C ARG A 69 10.08 3.53 10.67
N LEU A 70 9.85 4.49 9.77
CA LEU A 70 9.67 4.21 8.34
C LEU A 70 10.75 4.94 7.51
N PRO A 71 11.24 4.35 6.41
CA PRO A 71 12.16 5.02 5.50
C PRO A 71 11.54 6.31 4.98
N ASN A 72 12.34 7.37 4.82
CA ASN A 72 11.89 8.71 4.37
C ASN A 72 10.83 9.40 5.26
N GLY A 73 10.49 8.82 6.42
CA GLY A 73 9.40 9.30 7.26
C GLY A 73 8.02 9.06 6.65
N ALA A 74 7.02 9.84 7.03
CA ALA A 74 5.64 9.69 6.56
C ALA A 74 5.40 10.28 5.15
N ALA A 75 6.34 10.08 4.22
CA ALA A 75 6.53 10.84 2.97
C ALA A 75 5.34 11.74 2.61
N SER A 76 5.55 13.04 2.83
CA SER A 76 4.58 14.12 2.72
C SER A 76 3.93 14.19 1.33
N ARG A 77 2.65 14.60 1.32
CA ARG A 77 1.91 15.09 0.15
C ARG A 77 2.87 15.71 -0.88
N ARG A 78 2.95 15.11 -2.06
CA ARG A 78 3.61 15.72 -3.23
C ARG A 78 2.58 16.09 -4.29
N ASP A 79 3.00 17.00 -5.15
CA ASP A 79 2.19 17.59 -6.21
C ASP A 79 1.47 16.48 -7.01
N PRO A 80 0.15 16.57 -7.22
CA PRO A 80 -0.61 15.61 -8.02
C PRO A 80 -0.03 15.36 -9.43
N GLN A 81 0.80 16.27 -9.95
CA GLN A 81 1.44 16.15 -11.26
C GLN A 81 2.67 15.22 -11.27
N ASP A 82 3.28 14.95 -10.11
CA ASP A 82 4.50 14.15 -9.96
C ASP A 82 4.23 12.66 -9.69
N GLN A 83 2.99 12.19 -9.79
CA GLN A 83 2.63 10.80 -9.46
C GLN A 83 3.21 9.79 -10.46
N GLN A 84 4.29 9.10 -10.08
CA GLN A 84 4.74 7.84 -10.68
C GLN A 84 4.30 6.66 -9.78
N ASP A 85 4.11 5.46 -10.35
CA ASP A 85 3.56 4.30 -9.62
C ASP A 85 4.37 3.92 -8.36
N ALA A 86 5.68 4.20 -8.36
CA ALA A 86 6.58 3.99 -7.22
C ALA A 86 6.29 4.92 -6.02
N ASP A 87 5.62 6.05 -6.23
CA ASP A 87 5.46 7.11 -5.22
C ASP A 87 4.34 6.84 -4.22
N THR A 88 3.38 5.98 -4.57
CA THR A 88 2.22 5.65 -3.71
C THR A 88 2.64 4.76 -2.53
N ALA A 89 3.63 3.88 -2.75
CA ALA A 89 4.10 2.95 -1.71
C ALA A 89 4.89 3.65 -0.60
N ASP A 90 5.53 4.78 -0.88
CA ASP A 90 6.31 5.55 0.10
C ASP A 90 5.43 6.39 1.04
N SER A 91 4.14 6.53 0.72
CA SER A 91 3.19 7.32 1.50
C SER A 91 2.51 6.50 2.60
N VAL A 92 2.44 7.06 3.81
CA VAL A 92 1.59 6.51 4.88
C VAL A 92 0.18 7.08 4.76
N TRP A 93 -0.76 6.20 4.43
CA TRP A 93 -2.19 6.49 4.37
C TRP A 93 -2.81 6.48 5.77
N ASP A 94 -3.78 7.37 6.01
CA ASP A 94 -4.45 7.46 7.32
C ASP A 94 -5.09 6.13 7.75
N SER A 95 -5.54 5.32 6.79
CA SER A 95 -6.08 3.99 7.04
C SER A 95 -5.09 3.05 7.73
N SER A 96 -3.79 3.11 7.38
CA SER A 96 -2.79 2.26 8.01
C SER A 96 -2.45 2.72 9.43
N VAL A 97 -2.54 4.04 9.70
CA VAL A 97 -2.43 4.60 11.07
C VAL A 97 -3.58 4.10 11.94
N VAL A 98 -4.81 4.18 11.43
CA VAL A 98 -6.01 3.70 12.14
C VAL A 98 -5.93 2.19 12.38
N LEU A 99 -5.55 1.40 11.37
CA LEU A 99 -5.38 -0.04 11.50
C LEU A 99 -4.32 -0.39 12.55
N ALA A 100 -3.17 0.28 12.52
CA ALA A 100 -2.10 0.06 13.49
C ALA A 100 -2.58 0.28 14.94
N LYS A 101 -3.32 1.37 15.19
CA LYS A 101 -3.90 1.65 16.51
C LYS A 101 -5.05 0.72 16.89
N LEU A 102 -5.83 0.26 15.91
CA LEU A 102 -6.84 -0.78 16.14
C LEU A 102 -6.19 -2.09 16.63
N LEU A 103 -5.10 -2.51 15.99
CA LEU A 103 -4.35 -3.70 16.40
C LEU A 103 -3.68 -3.53 17.76
N GLU A 104 -3.12 -2.35 18.06
CA GLU A 104 -2.56 -2.04 19.38
C GLU A 104 -3.61 -2.18 20.49
N ASN A 105 -4.82 -1.66 20.25
CA ASN A 105 -5.92 -1.74 21.20
C ASN A 105 -6.56 -3.14 21.28
N ASN A 106 -6.36 -3.99 20.27
CA ASN A 106 -6.99 -5.31 20.16
C ASN A 106 -5.96 -6.37 19.74
N PRO A 107 -4.90 -6.62 20.53
CA PRO A 107 -3.78 -7.45 20.11
C PRO A 107 -4.17 -8.91 19.83
N ASP A 108 -5.26 -9.41 20.45
CA ASP A 108 -5.77 -10.78 20.24
C ASP A 108 -6.25 -11.05 18.80
N LEU A 109 -6.47 -9.99 18.01
CA LEU A 109 -6.74 -10.11 16.58
C LEU A 109 -5.57 -10.76 15.84
N VAL A 110 -4.33 -10.54 16.28
CA VAL A 110 -3.11 -10.99 15.59
C VAL A 110 -2.15 -11.81 16.47
N ARG A 111 -2.27 -11.74 17.79
CA ARG A 111 -1.34 -12.40 18.73
C ARG A 111 -1.25 -13.90 18.48
N GLY A 112 -0.02 -14.39 18.30
CA GLY A 112 0.27 -15.80 18.02
C GLY A 112 -0.18 -16.30 16.64
N LYS A 113 -0.71 -15.42 15.77
CA LYS A 113 -1.20 -15.78 14.44
C LYS A 113 -0.17 -15.44 13.37
N ARG A 114 -0.34 -16.06 12.20
CA ARG A 114 0.39 -15.69 10.99
C ARG A 114 -0.45 -14.68 10.20
N VAL A 115 0.15 -13.57 9.80
CA VAL A 115 -0.51 -12.44 9.14
C VAL A 115 0.06 -12.29 7.74
N LEU A 116 -0.82 -12.04 6.78
CA LEU A 116 -0.48 -11.66 5.42
C LEU A 116 -1.07 -10.27 5.18
N GLU A 117 -0.24 -9.31 4.79
CA GLU A 117 -0.69 -7.97 4.40
C GLU A 117 -0.56 -7.81 2.88
N LEU A 118 -1.65 -7.37 2.24
CA LEU A 118 -1.72 -7.14 0.79
C LEU A 118 -1.66 -5.64 0.52
N GLY A 119 -0.78 -5.20 -0.37
CA GLY A 119 -0.58 -3.78 -0.65
C GLY A 119 0.01 -3.05 0.56
N SER A 120 1.11 -3.60 1.10
CA SER A 120 1.73 -3.12 2.33
C SER A 120 2.28 -1.69 2.25
N GLY A 121 2.63 -1.19 1.06
CA GLY A 121 3.25 0.12 0.89
C GLY A 121 4.50 0.27 1.76
N THR A 122 4.41 1.12 2.78
CA THR A 122 5.49 1.34 3.76
C THR A 122 5.66 0.20 4.78
N GLY A 123 4.64 -0.65 4.94
CA GLY A 123 4.61 -1.78 5.87
C GLY A 123 4.10 -1.48 7.28
N LEU A 124 3.52 -0.28 7.52
CA LEU A 124 3.09 0.14 8.85
C LEU A 124 2.12 -0.86 9.52
N GLY A 125 1.12 -1.36 8.79
CA GLY A 125 0.12 -2.27 9.34
C GLY A 125 0.71 -3.60 9.76
N GLY A 126 1.46 -4.27 8.89
CA GLY A 126 2.10 -5.54 9.21
C GLY A 126 3.22 -5.43 10.25
N ILE A 127 4.00 -4.35 10.26
CA ILE A 127 4.97 -4.09 11.35
C ILE A 127 4.25 -3.92 12.69
N SER A 128 3.13 -3.18 12.70
CA SER A 128 2.30 -3.04 13.90
C SER A 128 1.76 -4.40 14.37
N ALA A 129 1.30 -5.26 13.45
CA ALA A 129 0.87 -6.61 13.80
C ALA A 129 1.99 -7.44 14.46
N ALA A 130 3.22 -7.34 13.96
CA ALA A 130 4.39 -8.00 14.57
C ALA A 130 4.67 -7.47 15.99
N LEU A 131 4.57 -6.16 16.19
CA LEU A 131 4.73 -5.50 17.50
C LEU A 131 3.56 -5.81 18.47
N CYS A 132 2.40 -6.19 17.95
CA CYS A 132 1.24 -6.70 18.71
C CYS A 132 1.32 -8.20 19.02
N GLY A 133 2.39 -8.88 18.60
CA GLY A 133 2.67 -10.27 18.94
C GLY A 133 2.22 -11.29 17.90
N ALA A 134 2.04 -10.89 16.63
CA ALA A 134 1.91 -11.87 15.54
C ALA A 134 3.13 -12.82 15.52
N GLN A 135 2.86 -14.10 15.28
CA GLN A 135 3.89 -15.14 15.21
C GLN A 135 4.77 -14.96 13.96
N GLU A 136 4.15 -14.62 12.83
CA GLU A 136 4.81 -14.39 11.55
C GLU A 136 4.00 -13.36 10.76
N VAL A 137 4.68 -12.48 10.03
CA VAL A 137 4.03 -11.52 9.12
C VAL A 137 4.70 -11.57 7.76
N VAL A 138 3.89 -11.63 6.70
CA VAL A 138 4.34 -11.49 5.33
C VAL A 138 3.75 -10.20 4.76
N LEU A 139 4.61 -9.24 4.49
CA LEU A 139 4.28 -7.98 3.82
C LEU A 139 4.35 -8.22 2.32
N THR A 140 3.34 -7.77 1.57
CA THR A 140 3.30 -8.00 0.13
C THR A 140 2.90 -6.77 -0.66
N ASP A 141 3.59 -6.56 -1.76
CA ASP A 141 3.35 -5.45 -2.67
C ASP A 141 4.01 -5.73 -4.03
N LEU A 142 4.00 -4.77 -4.94
CA LEU A 142 4.67 -4.83 -6.23
C LEU A 142 6.20 -4.72 -6.09
N PRO A 143 6.99 -5.15 -7.10
CA PRO A 143 8.45 -5.19 -7.01
C PRO A 143 9.12 -3.89 -6.57
N TYR A 144 8.58 -2.74 -6.96
CA TYR A 144 9.14 -1.42 -6.64
C TYR A 144 9.08 -1.07 -5.15
N ALA A 145 8.15 -1.64 -4.38
CA ALA A 145 8.00 -1.39 -2.95
C ALA A 145 8.93 -2.26 -2.08
N MET A 146 9.58 -3.27 -2.66
CA MET A 146 10.41 -4.23 -1.90
C MET A 146 11.61 -3.58 -1.18
N PRO A 147 12.38 -2.65 -1.79
CA PRO A 147 13.47 -1.96 -1.08
C PRO A 147 12.97 -1.19 0.14
N LEU A 148 11.82 -0.53 0.01
CA LEU A 148 11.17 0.22 1.08
C LEU A 148 10.76 -0.71 2.23
N LEU A 149 9.99 -1.76 1.92
CA LEU A 149 9.50 -2.71 2.93
C LEU A 149 10.64 -3.39 3.70
N ARG A 150 11.69 -3.84 2.99
CA ARG A 150 12.87 -4.43 3.65
C ARG A 150 13.52 -3.44 4.60
N LYS A 151 13.63 -2.17 4.21
CA LYS A 151 14.20 -1.15 5.08
C LYS A 151 13.31 -0.86 6.30
N SER A 152 11.99 -0.79 6.12
CA SER A 152 11.04 -0.66 7.24
C SER A 152 11.17 -1.82 8.23
N ILE A 153 11.30 -3.07 7.75
CA ILE A 153 11.48 -4.25 8.60
C ILE A 153 12.74 -4.14 9.45
N GLU A 154 13.86 -3.78 8.83
CA GLU A 154 15.15 -3.60 9.51
C GLU A 154 15.08 -2.50 10.58
N LEU A 155 14.53 -1.33 10.24
CA LEU A 155 14.45 -0.17 11.12
C LEU A 155 13.65 -0.42 12.41
N ASN A 156 12.73 -1.39 12.38
CA ASN A 156 11.89 -1.74 13.51
C ASN A 156 12.36 -3.00 14.26
N GLY A 157 13.46 -3.64 13.81
CA GLY A 157 14.02 -4.82 14.48
C GLY A 157 13.06 -6.01 14.52
N VAL A 158 12.25 -6.19 13.47
CA VAL A 158 11.23 -7.27 13.37
C VAL A 158 11.57 -8.31 12.29
N ALA A 159 12.80 -8.31 11.78
CA ALA A 159 13.26 -9.21 10.72
C ALA A 159 13.25 -10.70 11.11
N ASP A 160 13.17 -11.02 12.39
CA ASP A 160 13.06 -12.38 12.92
C ASP A 160 11.70 -13.03 12.61
N ARG A 161 10.67 -12.22 12.35
CA ARG A 161 9.29 -12.71 12.14
C ARG A 161 8.55 -12.03 10.98
N VAL A 162 9.10 -10.98 10.40
CA VAL A 162 8.51 -10.22 9.30
C VAL A 162 9.38 -10.37 8.05
N LYS A 163 8.74 -10.69 6.92
CA LYS A 163 9.38 -10.74 5.59
C LYS A 163 8.58 -9.96 4.56
N ALA A 164 9.26 -9.48 3.53
CA ALA A 164 8.65 -8.81 2.38
C ALA A 164 8.74 -9.70 1.14
N GLU A 165 7.61 -9.87 0.45
CA GLU A 165 7.48 -10.71 -0.75
C GLU A 165 6.72 -9.97 -1.85
N VAL A 166 7.04 -10.27 -3.10
CA VAL A 166 6.31 -9.70 -4.24
C VAL A 166 4.97 -10.42 -4.40
N LEU A 167 3.88 -9.65 -4.49
CA LEU A 167 2.58 -10.17 -4.90
C LEU A 167 1.81 -9.15 -5.74
N ASP A 168 1.64 -9.49 -7.02
CA ASP A 168 0.73 -8.77 -7.92
C ASP A 168 -0.67 -9.39 -7.84
N TRP A 169 -1.67 -8.60 -7.47
CA TRP A 169 -3.05 -9.05 -7.35
C TRP A 169 -3.64 -9.48 -8.71
N ALA A 170 -3.16 -8.92 -9.81
CA ALA A 170 -3.58 -9.28 -11.15
C ALA A 170 -2.91 -10.58 -11.64
N ASN A 171 -1.77 -10.94 -11.06
CA ASN A 171 -1.03 -12.15 -11.39
C ASN A 171 -0.52 -12.85 -10.13
N PRO A 172 -1.43 -13.33 -9.26
CA PRO A 172 -1.05 -13.96 -8.00
C PRO A 172 -0.24 -15.24 -8.25
N PRO A 173 0.79 -15.50 -7.43
CA PRO A 173 1.61 -16.69 -7.57
C PRO A 173 0.80 -17.97 -7.32
N VAL A 174 1.12 -19.04 -8.05
CA VAL A 174 0.50 -20.35 -7.87
C VAL A 174 1.25 -21.10 -6.76
N GLY A 175 0.57 -21.45 -5.68
CA GLY A 175 1.12 -22.26 -4.58
C GLY A 175 1.30 -21.49 -3.26
N HIS A 176 2.55 -21.20 -2.88
CA HIS A 176 2.91 -20.65 -1.58
C HIS A 176 3.54 -19.26 -1.70
N LEU A 177 3.27 -18.39 -0.71
CA LEU A 177 4.01 -17.15 -0.49
C LEU A 177 4.62 -17.18 0.91
N GLY A 178 5.94 -17.40 0.99
CA GLY A 178 6.59 -17.70 2.27
C GLY A 178 5.99 -18.96 2.93
N SER A 179 5.54 -18.84 4.18
CA SER A 179 4.86 -19.95 4.90
C SER A 179 3.34 -19.97 4.66
N ALA A 180 2.79 -18.95 4.01
CA ALA A 180 1.37 -18.84 3.75
C ALA A 180 0.96 -19.76 2.60
N ARG A 181 -0.04 -20.62 2.86
CA ARG A 181 -0.77 -21.34 1.82
C ARG A 181 -1.84 -20.38 1.32
N PHE A 182 -1.81 -20.02 0.04
CA PHE A 182 -2.96 -19.36 -0.59
C PHE A 182 -4.07 -20.42 -0.73
N PRO A 183 -5.17 -20.35 0.04
CA PRO A 183 -6.19 -21.40 0.01
C PRO A 183 -7.19 -21.23 -1.15
N ILE A 184 -7.01 -20.24 -2.02
CA ILE A 184 -8.07 -19.81 -2.92
C ILE A 184 -7.63 -20.03 -4.37
N PRO A 185 -8.09 -21.10 -5.04
CA PRO A 185 -7.87 -21.26 -6.46
C PRO A 185 -8.44 -20.07 -7.24
N TYR A 186 -7.77 -19.69 -8.33
CA TYR A 186 -8.10 -18.55 -9.18
C TYR A 186 -9.58 -18.50 -9.61
N SER A 187 -10.26 -19.65 -9.66
CA SER A 187 -11.69 -19.80 -9.97
C SER A 187 -12.64 -19.08 -9.01
N VAL A 188 -12.20 -18.75 -7.80
CA VAL A 188 -13.01 -18.07 -6.77
C VAL A 188 -12.89 -16.55 -6.86
N TRP A 189 -11.83 -16.03 -7.49
CA TRP A 189 -11.65 -14.59 -7.74
C TRP A 189 -12.45 -14.14 -8.97
N ARG A 190 -13.78 -14.17 -8.87
CA ARG A 190 -14.66 -13.42 -9.78
C ARG A 190 -15.29 -12.29 -8.97
N PHE A 191 -14.83 -11.06 -9.22
CA PHE A 191 -15.61 -9.89 -8.87
C PHE A 191 -16.95 -10.02 -9.62
N ARG A 192 -18.05 -10.12 -8.86
CA ARG A 192 -19.40 -10.01 -9.41
C ARG A 192 -19.69 -8.56 -9.76
#